data_AF-A0A920T5G4-F1
#
_entry.id   AF-A0A920T5G4-F1
#
_cell.length_a   1.000
_cell.length_b   1.000
_cell.length_c   1.000
_cell.angle_alpha   90.00
_cell.angle_beta   90.00
_cell.angle_gamma   90.00
#
_symmetry.space_group_name_H-M   'P 1'
#
loop_
_entity.id
_entity.type
_entity.pdbx_description
1 polymer ?
#
loop_
_entity_poly.entity_id
_entity_poly.type
_entity_poly.pdbx_seq_one_letter_code
_entity_poly.pdbx_strand_id
1 'polypeptide(L)'
;MDSDEYKLLGEDLFAGSVCYKVRAIPLEKETQYSSRIIWIDKNNFLMKKIEFFNKKNNLFKVLDIPNHVKNGDYWTATKMTMYNFMKSHSTELKVIEVNYDQGLKDNIFTERYLKRQ
;
A
#
# COMPACT_ATOMS: atom_id res chain seq x y z
N MET A 1 12.73 -5.19 5.69
CA MET A 1 11.71 -4.50 6.51
C MET A 1 12.22 -3.16 7.06
N ASP A 2 13.49 -2.81 6.80
CA ASP A 2 14.17 -1.63 7.36
C ASP A 2 14.24 -0.44 6.39
N SER A 3 13.26 -0.29 5.49
CA SER A 3 13.25 0.83 4.53
C SER A 3 12.68 2.13 5.12
N ASP A 4 11.94 2.04 6.23
CA ASP A 4 11.29 3.16 6.89
C ASP A 4 11.43 3.08 8.41
N GLU A 5 11.44 4.25 9.06
CA GLU A 5 11.21 4.40 10.49
C GLU A 5 9.70 4.60 10.75
N TYR A 6 9.15 3.91 11.74
CA TYR A 6 7.71 3.90 12.04
C TYR A 6 7.39 4.54 13.38
N LYS A 7 6.32 5.34 13.42
CA LYS A 7 5.79 5.93 14.64
C LYS A 7 4.28 5.82 14.69
N LEU A 8 3.74 5.22 15.75
CA LEU A 8 2.30 5.27 16.02
C LEU A 8 1.90 6.70 16.39
N LEU A 9 0.97 7.28 15.62
CA LEU A 9 0.42 8.61 15.86
C LEU A 9 -0.82 8.56 16.76
N GLY A 10 -1.46 7.40 16.86
CA GLY A 10 -2.66 7.17 17.66
C GLY A 10 -3.69 6.34 16.93
N GLU A 11 -4.93 6.46 17.36
CA GLU A 11 -6.08 5.74 16.84
C GLU A 11 -7.16 6.73 16.42
N ASP A 12 -7.92 6.38 15.38
CA ASP A 12 -8.96 7.26 14.83
C ASP A 12 -9.99 6.44 14.05
N LEU A 13 -11.18 6.99 13.83
CA LEU A 13 -12.21 6.32 13.02
C LEU A 13 -11.97 6.59 11.52
N PHE A 14 -11.97 5.53 10.73
CA PHE A 14 -11.97 5.63 9.28
C PHE A 14 -12.93 4.60 8.68
N ALA A 15 -13.82 5.04 7.79
CA ALA A 15 -14.79 4.19 7.09
C ALA A 15 -15.57 3.23 8.04
N GLY A 16 -15.97 3.71 9.22
CA GLY A 16 -16.75 2.95 10.20
C GLY A 16 -15.95 1.99 11.09
N SER A 17 -14.62 1.96 10.98
CA SER A 17 -13.74 1.14 11.83
C SER A 17 -12.72 1.98 12.56
N VAL A 18 -12.33 1.56 13.77
CA VAL A 18 -11.19 2.14 14.47
C VAL A 18 -9.90 1.64 13.81
N CYS A 19 -9.03 2.58 13.44
CA CYS A 19 -7.76 2.32 12.78
C CYS A 19 -6.59 2.90 13.58
N TYR A 20 -5.46 2.19 13.58
CA TYR A 20 -4.17 2.78 13.92
C TYR A 20 -3.73 3.74 12.83
N LYS A 21 -3.21 4.90 13.21
CA LYS A 21 -2.51 5.83 12.32
C LYS A 21 -1.02 5.69 12.54
N VAL A 22 -0.33 5.09 11.59
CA VAL A 22 1.12 4.88 11.66
C VAL A 22 1.82 5.80 10.67
N ARG A 23 2.73 6.63 11.16
CA ARG A 23 3.63 7.40 10.31
C ARG A 23 4.80 6.52 9.90
N ALA A 24 5.08 6.45 8.60
CA ALA A 24 6.28 5.83 8.06
C ALA A 24 7.16 6.90 7.40
N ILE A 25 8.44 6.97 7.80
CA ILE A 25 9.43 7.91 7.29
C ILE A 25 10.51 7.11 6.57
N PRO A 26 10.68 7.26 5.25
CA PRO A 26 11.70 6.53 4.51
C PRO A 26 13.13 6.84 4.97
N LEU A 27 13.92 5.80 5.15
CA LEU A 27 15.35 5.89 5.49
C LEU A 27 16.20 6.22 4.25
N GLU A 28 15.76 5.75 3.08
CA GLU A 28 16.43 6.03 1.81
C GLU A 28 16.18 7.48 1.35
N LYS A 29 17.22 8.13 0.83
CA LYS A 29 17.15 9.53 0.38
C LYS A 29 16.49 9.68 -0.98
N GLU A 30 16.55 8.66 -1.84
CA GLU A 30 16.07 8.68 -3.24
C GLU A 30 14.56 8.46 -3.39
N THR A 31 13.76 8.86 -2.41
CA THR A 31 12.31 8.81 -2.50
C THR A 31 11.71 10.20 -2.69
N GLN A 32 10.64 10.29 -3.49
CA GLN A 32 9.85 11.52 -3.64
C GLN A 32 9.01 11.86 -2.40
N TYR A 33 8.86 10.91 -1.46
CA TYR A 33 8.01 11.04 -0.28
C TYR A 33 8.81 11.57 0.93
N SER A 34 8.25 12.49 1.72
CA SER A 34 8.82 12.81 3.05
C SER A 34 8.35 11.82 4.10
N SER A 35 7.09 11.39 4.01
CA SER A 35 6.48 10.43 4.91
C SER A 35 5.16 9.90 4.34
N ARG A 36 4.65 8.85 4.95
CA ARG A 36 3.32 8.30 4.72
C ARG A 36 2.58 8.21 6.05
N ILE A 37 1.26 8.41 6.04
CA ILE A 37 0.38 8.01 7.14
C ILE A 37 -0.43 6.81 6.65
N ILE A 38 -0.23 5.68 7.31
CA ILE A 38 -0.89 4.41 7.01
C ILE A 38 -1.99 4.21 8.03
N TRP A 39 -3.21 3.98 7.54
CA TRP A 39 -4.38 3.68 8.35
C TRP A 39 -4.60 2.16 8.35
N ILE A 40 -4.45 1.54 9.51
CA ILE A 40 -4.50 0.08 9.68
C ILE A 40 -5.68 -0.28 10.58
N ASP A 41 -6.61 -1.10 10.10
CA ASP A 41 -7.77 -1.56 10.87
C ASP A 41 -7.34 -2.36 12.11
N LYS A 42 -7.90 -2.03 13.28
CA LYS A 42 -7.50 -2.68 14.55
C LYS A 42 -7.94 -4.13 14.68
N ASN A 43 -8.96 -4.57 13.95
CA ASN A 43 -9.53 -5.90 14.11
C ASN A 43 -8.74 -6.94 13.30
N ASN A 44 -8.27 -6.58 12.11
CA ASN A 44 -7.63 -7.50 11.18
C ASN A 44 -6.24 -7.05 10.69
N PHE A 45 -5.76 -5.90 11.14
CA PHE A 45 -4.46 -5.33 10.79
C PHE A 45 -4.25 -5.08 9.28
N LEU A 46 -5.35 -4.89 8.54
CA LEU A 46 -5.30 -4.59 7.11
C LEU A 46 -5.27 -3.07 6.87
N MET A 47 -4.49 -2.65 5.88
CA MET A 47 -4.40 -1.24 5.50
C MET A 47 -5.70 -0.81 4.82
N LYS A 48 -6.31 0.28 5.27
CA LYS A 48 -7.52 0.85 4.65
C LYS A 48 -7.24 2.09 3.81
N LYS A 49 -6.19 2.84 4.16
CA LYS A 49 -5.82 4.08 3.49
C LYS A 49 -4.33 4.39 3.69
N ILE A 50 -3.71 5.00 2.70
CA ILE A 50 -2.37 5.58 2.82
C ILE A 50 -2.39 7.03 2.31
N GLU A 51 -1.91 7.95 3.13
CA GLU A 51 -1.69 9.36 2.79
C GLU A 51 -0.22 9.59 2.50
N PHE A 52 0.11 10.16 1.34
CA PHE A 52 1.49 10.40 0.91
C PHE A 52 1.83 11.88 0.96
N PHE A 53 2.91 12.20 1.66
CA PHE A 53 3.42 13.56 1.81
C PHE A 53 4.68 13.75 0.97
N ASN A 54 4.79 14.87 0.27
CA ASN A 54 5.98 15.22 -0.50
C ASN A 54 7.07 15.85 0.40
N LYS A 55 8.26 16.14 -0.13
CA LYS A 55 9.36 16.78 0.62
C LYS A 55 9.02 18.14 1.25
N LYS A 56 7.96 18.82 0.81
CA LYS A 56 7.45 20.06 1.41
C LYS A 56 6.38 19.79 2.48
N ASN A 57 6.17 18.53 2.86
CA ASN A 57 5.13 18.05 3.77
C ASN A 57 3.69 18.32 3.34
N ASN A 58 3.45 18.50 2.04
CA ASN A 58 2.09 18.59 1.51
C ASN A 58 1.55 17.20 1.18
N LEU A 59 0.33 16.91 1.64
CA LEU A 59 -0.44 15.76 1.18
C LEU A 59 -0.71 15.92 -0.32
N PHE A 60 -0.27 14.96 -1.13
CA PHE A 60 -0.40 15.08 -2.58
C PHE A 60 -0.95 13.82 -3.26
N LYS A 61 -0.90 12.67 -2.57
CA LYS A 61 -1.60 11.47 -2.99
C LYS A 61 -2.30 10.78 -1.83
N VAL A 62 -3.41 10.11 -2.14
CA VAL A 62 -4.11 9.20 -1.23
C VAL A 62 -4.35 7.89 -1.96
N LEU A 63 -3.99 6.78 -1.32
CA LEU A 63 -4.37 5.44 -1.72
C LEU A 63 -5.53 4.98 -0.85
N ASP A 64 -6.66 4.66 -1.46
CA ASP A 64 -7.80 4.05 -0.81
C ASP A 64 -7.81 2.54 -1.08
N ILE A 65 -8.06 1.74 -0.03
CA ILE A 65 -8.01 0.27 -0.06
C ILE A 65 -9.28 -0.28 0.63
N PRO A 66 -10.45 -0.14 -0.01
CA PRO A 66 -11.73 -0.38 0.65
C PRO A 66 -12.00 -1.87 0.92
N ASN A 67 -11.49 -2.75 0.06
CA ASN A 67 -11.90 -4.15 0.03
C ASN A 67 -10.72 -5.10 0.14
N HIS A 68 -10.85 -6.06 1.04
CA HIS A 68 -9.94 -7.18 1.18
C HIS A 68 -10.74 -8.48 1.17
N VAL A 69 -10.18 -9.51 0.54
CA VAL A 69 -10.73 -10.87 0.56
C VAL A 69 -9.69 -11.80 1.19
N LYS A 70 -10.14 -12.76 2.00
CA LYS A 70 -9.29 -13.80 2.57
C LYS A 70 -9.44 -15.08 1.75
N ASN A 71 -8.33 -15.57 1.20
CA ASN A 71 -8.26 -16.80 0.43
C ASN A 71 -7.27 -17.74 1.12
N GLY A 72 -7.78 -18.74 1.84
CA GLY A 72 -6.96 -19.58 2.72
C GLY A 72 -6.33 -18.74 3.82
N ASP A 73 -5.00 -18.73 3.89
CA ASP A 73 -4.25 -17.98 4.89
C ASP A 73 -3.93 -16.53 4.49
N TYR A 74 -4.19 -16.15 3.25
CA TYR A 74 -3.78 -14.86 2.70
C TYR A 74 -4.94 -13.86 2.61
N TRP A 75 -4.70 -12.65 3.10
CA TRP A 75 -5.54 -11.50 2.82
C TRP A 75 -5.04 -10.78 1.57
N THR A 76 -5.95 -10.31 0.71
CA THR A 76 -5.58 -9.57 -0.50
C THR A 76 -6.53 -8.41 -0.74
N ALA A 77 -5.96 -7.23 -0.95
CA ALA A 77 -6.68 -6.06 -1.40
C ALA A 77 -7.15 -6.28 -2.84
N THR A 78 -8.46 -6.31 -3.05
CA THR A 78 -9.04 -6.58 -4.38
C THR A 78 -9.26 -5.30 -5.19
N LYS A 79 -9.24 -4.15 -4.51
CA LYS A 79 -9.36 -2.83 -5.10
C LYS A 79 -8.44 -1.85 -4.41
N MET A 80 -7.67 -1.11 -5.20
CA MET A 80 -6.80 -0.03 -4.74
C MET A 80 -6.97 1.17 -5.67
N THR A 81 -7.35 2.33 -5.13
CA THR A 81 -7.49 3.56 -5.92
C THR A 81 -6.53 4.63 -5.42
N MET A 82 -5.58 4.99 -6.27
CA MET A 82 -4.62 6.06 -6.01
C MET A 82 -5.12 7.36 -6.62
N TYR A 83 -5.33 8.39 -5.79
CA TYR A 83 -5.65 9.74 -6.22
C TYR A 83 -4.41 10.63 -6.10
N ASN A 84 -4.09 11.40 -7.13
CA ASN A 84 -3.03 12.40 -7.14
C ASN A 84 -3.62 13.79 -7.31
N PHE A 85 -3.69 14.55 -6.22
CA PHE A 85 -4.31 15.87 -6.18
C PHE A 85 -3.52 16.92 -6.98
N MET A 86 -2.20 16.76 -7.11
CA MET A 86 -1.36 17.72 -7.85
C MET A 86 -1.54 17.61 -9.37
N LYS A 87 -1.96 16.44 -9.85
CA LYS A 87 -2.17 16.18 -11.28
C LYS A 87 -3.64 15.99 -11.65
N SER A 88 -4.55 16.11 -10.67
CA SER A 88 -5.98 15.79 -10.82
C SER A 88 -6.21 14.46 -11.54
N HIS A 89 -5.43 13.44 -11.19
CA HIS A 89 -5.43 12.13 -11.87
C HIS A 89 -5.63 11.02 -10.85
N SER A 90 -6.31 9.95 -11.27
CA SER A 90 -6.48 8.75 -10.48
C SER A 90 -6.09 7.50 -11.25
N THR A 91 -5.54 6.52 -10.55
CA THR A 91 -5.26 5.19 -11.07
C THR A 91 -5.98 4.17 -10.19
N GLU A 92 -6.66 3.21 -10.80
CA GLU A 92 -7.35 2.13 -10.10
C GLU A 92 -6.72 0.79 -10.48
N LEU A 93 -6.41 -0.03 -9.49
CA LEU A 93 -5.95 -1.41 -9.64
C LEU A 93 -7.04 -2.34 -9.08
N LYS A 94 -7.46 -3.31 -9.90
CA LYS A 94 -8.38 -4.38 -9.50
C LYS A 94 -7.71 -5.74 -9.64
N VAL A 95 -7.83 -6.56 -8.61
CA VAL A 95 -7.43 -7.97 -8.66
C VAL A 95 -8.66 -8.78 -9.02
N ILE A 96 -8.65 -9.41 -10.19
CA ILE A 96 -9.77 -10.24 -10.69
C ILE A 96 -9.60 -11.68 -10.21
N GLU A 97 -8.38 -12.20 -10.29
CA GLU A 97 -8.01 -13.54 -9.87
C GLU A 97 -6.64 -13.51 -9.17
N VAL A 98 -6.47 -14.37 -8.17
CA VAL A 98 -5.21 -14.55 -7.47
C VAL A 98 -5.08 -16.01 -7.05
N ASN A 99 -3.93 -16.62 -7.35
CA ASN A 99 -3.59 -17.99 -6.95
C ASN A 99 -2.28 -17.94 -6.14
N TYR A 100 -2.25 -18.65 -5.01
CA TYR A 100 -1.10 -18.69 -4.10
C TYR A 100 -0.38 -20.03 -4.20
N ASP A 101 0.87 -20.07 -3.76
CA ASP A 101 1.64 -21.30 -3.57
C ASP A 101 1.74 -22.18 -4.83
N GLN A 102 1.79 -21.55 -6.00
CA GLN A 102 1.79 -22.21 -7.31
C GLN A 102 3.12 -22.92 -7.67
N GLY A 103 4.10 -22.97 -6.75
CA GLY A 103 5.40 -23.60 -7.01
C GLY A 103 6.21 -22.92 -8.13
N LEU A 104 6.07 -21.60 -8.26
CA LEU A 104 6.83 -20.81 -9.24
C LEU A 104 8.34 -20.96 -9.02
N LYS A 105 9.07 -21.33 -10.08
CA LYS A 105 10.52 -21.55 -10.03
C LYS A 105 11.29 -20.24 -10.20
N ASP A 106 12.43 -20.11 -9.53
CA ASP A 106 13.26 -18.90 -9.54
C ASP A 106 13.65 -18.42 -10.95
N ASN A 107 13.81 -19.35 -11.90
CA ASN A 107 14.22 -19.02 -13.26
C ASN A 107 13.22 -18.13 -14.03
N ILE A 108 11.96 -18.05 -13.59
CA ILE A 108 10.98 -17.15 -14.20
C ILE A 108 11.20 -15.68 -13.80
N PHE A 109 11.92 -15.43 -12.71
CA PHE A 109 12.21 -14.09 -12.20
C PHE A 109 13.55 -13.55 -12.76
N THR A 110 13.80 -13.77 -14.06
CA THR A 110 15.02 -13.31 -14.74
C THR A 110 14.69 -12.38 -15.90
N GLU A 111 15.56 -11.42 -16.20
CA GLU A 111 15.38 -10.56 -17.38
C GLU A 111 15.25 -11.37 -18.67
N ARG A 112 16.02 -12.48 -18.78
CA ARG A 112 15.96 -13.38 -19.93
C ARG A 112 14.56 -13.98 -20.12
N TYR A 113 13.88 -14.33 -19.03
CA TYR A 113 12.51 -14.84 -19.08
C TYR A 113 11.52 -13.78 -19.56
N LEU A 114 11.73 -12.50 -19.21
CA LEU A 114 10.91 -11.37 -19.67
C LEU A 114 11.14 -11.03 -21.15
N LYS A 115 12.38 -11.13 -21.63
CA LYS A 115 12.81 -10.81 -23.01
C LYS A 115 12.41 -11.88 -24.04
N ARG A 116 11.27 -12.57 -23.85
CA ARG A 116 10.74 -13.64 -24.74
C ARG A 116 11.17 -13.39 -26.19
N GLN A 117 12.04 -14.26 -26.72
CA GLN A 117 12.43 -14.25 -28.14
C GLN A 117 11.23 -14.58 -29.01
#